data_AF-A0A2T6KSR7-F1
#
_entry.id   AF-A0A2T6KSR7-F1
#
_cell.length_a   1.000
_cell.length_b   1.000
_cell.length_c   1.000
_cell.angle_alpha   90.00
_cell.angle_beta   90.00
_cell.angle_gamma   90.00
#
_symmetry.space_group_name_H-M   'P 1'
#
loop_
_entity.id
_entity.type
_entity.pdbx_description
1 polymer ?
#
loop_
_entity_poly.entity_id
_entity_poly.type
_entity_poly.pdbx_seq_one_letter_code
_entity_poly.pdbx_strand_id
1 'polypeptide(L)'
;MDETAVDGWSPADNPYAIAVSEAQWALRDVELCVGRIHAGGEVVSGFDSRQIDARHLCLALAQLLTAETLEQEALADLGMHPEVGRALGQARKRFELALPNIARIRNGLVHFESWSRGLGYGPQSQQVEAGDERRDVARVFWGFRYDVTTDAVSMGPYQVNVTAAGEAAAELANSIYMAARAIDTKDTADHRDAAAQVLTDAEVSCTPAGPVQVSVGFDGRVWLSLGSAAAAEEAERHTVARRAISALTGAGFGITSLGHLQADDLALQLAAGQALRIEPRAALQAPAPGPHD
;
A
#
# COMPACT_ATOMS: atom_id res chain seq x y z
N MET A 1 -10.84 -14.13 26.30
CA MET A 1 -9.87 -13.04 26.10
C MET A 1 -9.58 -13.06 24.62
N ASP A 2 -10.18 -12.13 23.90
CA ASP A 2 -10.10 -11.99 22.46
C ASP A 2 -8.75 -11.30 22.20
N GLU A 3 -7.71 -12.09 21.93
CA GLU A 3 -6.46 -11.57 21.37
C GLU A 3 -6.81 -11.09 19.97
N THR A 4 -6.95 -9.77 19.80
CA THR A 4 -6.89 -9.14 18.48
C THR A 4 -5.52 -9.48 17.92
N ALA A 5 -5.45 -10.59 17.16
CA ALA A 5 -4.26 -11.01 16.46
C ALA A 5 -3.74 -9.80 15.67
N VAL A 6 -2.61 -9.26 16.10
CA VAL A 6 -1.92 -8.20 15.37
C VAL A 6 -1.66 -8.78 14.00
N ASP A 7 -2.30 -8.21 12.98
CA ASP A 7 -2.21 -8.64 11.60
C ASP A 7 -0.72 -8.66 11.22
N GLY A 8 -0.14 -9.87 11.09
CA GLY A 8 1.30 -10.06 10.89
C GLY A 8 1.78 -9.69 9.49
N TRP A 9 0.89 -9.11 8.68
CA TRP A 9 1.15 -8.68 7.32
C TRP A 9 2.02 -7.42 7.29
N SER A 10 3.09 -7.45 6.51
CA SER A 10 3.99 -6.32 6.26
C SER A 10 4.00 -6.00 4.77
N PRO A 11 3.70 -4.75 4.37
CA PRO A 11 3.72 -4.38 2.96
C PRO A 11 5.15 -4.41 2.36
N ALA A 12 6.21 -4.38 3.18
CA ALA A 12 7.59 -4.21 2.74
C ALA A 12 8.15 -5.24 1.72
N ASP A 13 7.42 -6.34 1.47
CA ASP A 13 7.83 -7.39 0.54
C ASP A 13 7.38 -7.13 -0.92
N ASN A 14 6.66 -6.03 -1.19
CA ASN A 14 6.10 -5.69 -2.51
C ASN A 14 6.52 -4.27 -3.00
N PRO A 15 6.97 -4.06 -4.26
CA PRO A 15 7.26 -2.71 -4.78
C PRO A 15 6.07 -1.73 -4.70
N TYR A 16 4.83 -2.23 -4.72
CA TYR A 16 3.62 -1.39 -4.60
C TYR A 16 3.34 -0.94 -3.15
N ALA A 17 4.09 -1.46 -2.18
CA ALA A 17 4.06 -1.03 -0.77
C ALA A 17 4.30 0.45 -0.53
N ILE A 18 4.93 1.13 -1.50
CA ILE A 18 5.14 2.57 -1.42
C ILE A 18 3.81 3.31 -1.29
N ALA A 19 2.74 2.88 -1.97
CA ALA A 19 1.41 3.48 -1.83
C ALA A 19 0.88 3.34 -0.40
N VAL A 20 1.03 2.17 0.22
CA VAL A 20 0.64 1.93 1.62
C VAL A 20 1.45 2.78 2.59
N SER A 21 2.77 2.81 2.43
CA SER A 21 3.67 3.61 3.28
C SER A 21 3.35 5.10 3.18
N GLU A 22 3.22 5.63 1.96
CA GLU A 22 2.87 7.03 1.74
C GLU A 22 1.48 7.37 2.27
N ALA A 23 0.51 6.46 2.13
CA ALA A 23 -0.82 6.64 2.70
C ALA A 23 -0.80 6.68 4.24
N GLN A 24 0.01 5.85 4.89
CA GLN A 24 0.17 5.85 6.34
C GLN A 24 0.84 7.14 6.84
N TRP A 25 1.90 7.59 6.19
CA TRP A 25 2.53 8.88 6.53
C TRP A 25 1.58 10.05 6.34
N ALA A 26 0.86 10.09 5.21
CA ALA A 26 -0.12 11.13 4.95
C ALA A 26 -1.26 11.11 5.99
N LEU A 27 -1.73 9.93 6.42
CA LEU A 27 -2.73 9.82 7.49
C LEU A 27 -2.19 10.38 8.83
N ARG A 28 -0.94 10.05 9.21
CA ARG A 28 -0.33 10.60 10.44
C ARG A 28 -0.16 12.11 10.37
N ASP A 29 0.18 12.65 9.21
CA ASP A 29 0.25 14.09 9.00
C ASP A 29 -1.13 14.75 9.12
N VAL A 30 -2.18 14.13 8.58
CA VAL A 30 -3.56 14.60 8.73
C VAL A 30 -3.95 14.62 10.21
N GLU A 31 -3.77 13.52 10.93
CA GLU A 31 -4.08 13.43 12.37
C GLU A 31 -3.34 14.49 13.19
N LEU A 32 -2.04 14.67 12.90
CA LEU A 32 -1.22 15.68 13.56
C LEU A 32 -1.73 17.10 13.28
N CYS A 33 -2.01 17.43 12.00
CA CYS A 33 -2.48 18.75 11.62
C CYS A 33 -3.86 19.05 12.22
N VAL A 34 -4.81 18.12 12.13
CA VAL A 34 -6.15 18.25 12.73
C VAL A 34 -6.02 18.47 14.24
N GLY A 35 -5.25 17.61 14.93
CA GLY A 35 -5.04 17.73 16.37
C GLY A 35 -4.45 19.08 16.78
N ARG A 36 -3.45 19.59 16.03
CA ARG A 36 -2.85 20.90 16.28
C ARG A 36 -3.79 22.06 15.98
N ILE A 37 -4.58 21.98 14.91
CA ILE A 37 -5.58 23.02 14.58
C ILE A 37 -6.61 23.15 15.71
N HIS A 38 -7.08 22.02 16.25
CA HIS A 38 -8.10 21.98 17.30
C HIS A 38 -7.55 22.24 18.71
N ALA A 39 -6.27 21.94 18.98
CA ALA A 39 -5.62 22.27 20.25
C ALA A 39 -5.44 23.78 20.49
N GLY A 40 -5.59 24.59 19.44
CA GLY A 40 -5.41 26.04 19.47
C GLY A 40 -4.13 26.50 18.76
N GLY A 41 -4.11 27.77 18.34
CA GLY A 41 -2.99 28.35 17.62
C GLY A 41 -2.10 29.19 18.51
N GLU A 42 -0.79 29.10 18.30
CA GLU A 42 0.16 30.10 18.78
C GLU A 42 0.29 31.20 17.74
N VAL A 43 0.42 32.45 18.20
CA VAL A 43 0.75 33.56 17.31
C VAL A 43 2.26 33.67 17.25
N VAL A 44 2.84 33.14 16.17
CA VAL A 44 4.29 33.22 15.90
C VAL A 44 4.54 34.41 15.00
N SER A 45 5.23 35.44 15.51
CA SER A 45 5.54 36.66 14.76
C SER A 45 4.32 37.34 14.11
N GLY A 46 3.18 37.31 14.80
CA GLY A 46 1.91 37.88 14.30
C GLY A 46 1.13 36.95 13.36
N PHE A 47 1.58 35.72 13.17
CA PHE A 47 0.95 34.73 12.30
C PHE A 47 0.36 33.58 13.12
N ASP A 48 -0.90 33.23 12.86
CA ASP A 48 -1.59 32.12 13.52
C ASP A 48 -1.05 30.77 13.00
N SER A 49 -0.43 29.98 13.88
CA SER A 49 0.17 28.69 13.52
C SER A 49 -0.83 27.72 12.86
N ARG A 50 -2.13 27.86 13.15
CA ARG A 50 -3.19 27.03 12.54
C ARG A 50 -3.27 27.21 11.03
N GLN A 51 -2.84 28.36 10.50
CA GLN A 51 -2.79 28.58 9.06
C GLN A 51 -1.69 27.73 8.39
N ILE A 52 -0.55 27.51 9.06
CA ILE A 52 0.50 26.61 8.57
C ILE A 52 -0.01 25.16 8.61
N ASP A 53 -0.59 24.76 9.74
CA ASP A 53 -1.11 23.40 9.92
C ASP A 53 -2.24 23.10 8.92
N ALA A 54 -3.10 24.07 8.63
CA ALA A 54 -4.13 23.97 7.59
C ALA A 54 -3.56 23.80 6.18
N ARG A 55 -2.43 24.45 5.86
CA ARG A 55 -1.76 24.25 4.55
C ARG A 55 -1.19 22.84 4.45
N HIS A 56 -0.49 22.39 5.49
CA HIS A 56 0.06 21.04 5.53
C HIS A 56 -1.03 19.96 5.47
N LEU A 57 -2.15 20.17 6.18
CA LEU A 57 -3.33 19.31 6.10
C LEU A 57 -3.78 19.12 4.64
N CYS A 58 -3.93 20.21 3.88
CA CYS A 58 -4.38 20.12 2.49
C CYS A 58 -3.38 19.37 1.59
N LEU A 59 -2.07 19.50 1.85
CA LEU A 59 -1.04 18.79 1.12
C LEU A 59 -1.05 17.29 1.45
N ALA A 60 -1.17 16.92 2.73
CA ALA A 60 -1.26 15.54 3.18
C ALA A 60 -2.51 14.84 2.62
N LEU A 61 -3.67 15.51 2.64
CA LEU A 61 -4.92 14.99 2.05
C LEU A 61 -4.78 14.74 0.54
N ALA A 62 -4.03 15.59 -0.17
CA ALA A 62 -3.77 15.36 -1.59
C ALA A 62 -2.74 14.26 -1.83
N GLN A 63 -1.76 14.07 -0.93
CA GLN A 63 -0.83 12.94 -0.99
C GLN A 63 -1.57 11.60 -0.91
N LEU A 64 -2.64 11.51 -0.12
CA LEU A 64 -3.51 10.32 -0.10
C LEU A 64 -4.15 10.00 -1.45
N LEU A 65 -4.56 11.02 -2.22
CA LEU A 65 -5.09 10.82 -3.59
C LEU A 65 -4.01 10.32 -4.55
N THR A 66 -2.76 10.76 -4.38
CA THR A 66 -1.61 10.25 -5.14
C THR A 66 -1.35 8.79 -4.79
N ALA A 67 -1.31 8.45 -3.50
CA ALA A 67 -1.13 7.08 -3.03
C ALA A 67 -2.25 6.16 -3.54
N GLU A 68 -3.51 6.61 -3.51
CA GLU A 68 -4.62 5.84 -4.11
C GLU A 68 -4.46 5.64 -5.61
N THR A 69 -3.99 6.64 -6.35
CA THR A 69 -3.78 6.53 -7.80
C THR A 69 -2.69 5.49 -8.11
N LEU A 70 -1.59 5.52 -7.35
CA LEU A 70 -0.51 4.53 -7.47
C LEU A 70 -1.03 3.11 -7.21
N GLU A 71 -1.88 2.94 -6.20
CA GLU A 71 -2.47 1.64 -5.88
C GLU A 71 -3.44 1.16 -6.96
N GLN A 72 -4.26 2.05 -7.54
CA GLN A 72 -5.13 1.70 -8.68
C GLN A 72 -4.33 1.23 -9.91
N GLU A 73 -3.24 1.91 -10.22
CA GLU A 73 -2.33 1.53 -11.30
C GLU A 73 -1.74 0.14 -11.04
N ALA A 74 -1.27 -0.12 -9.81
CA ALA A 74 -0.78 -1.43 -9.40
C ALA A 74 -1.83 -2.54 -9.56
N LEU A 75 -3.07 -2.31 -9.10
CA LEU A 75 -4.16 -3.26 -9.25
C LEU A 75 -4.43 -3.59 -10.74
N ALA A 76 -4.38 -2.58 -11.61
CA ALA A 76 -4.59 -2.74 -13.03
C ALA A 76 -3.45 -3.52 -13.70
N ASP A 77 -2.19 -3.15 -13.42
CA ASP A 77 -0.99 -3.74 -13.99
C ASP A 77 -0.83 -5.22 -13.60
N LEU A 78 -1.25 -5.58 -12.38
CA LEU A 78 -1.22 -6.95 -11.87
C LEU A 78 -2.44 -7.79 -12.28
N GLY A 79 -3.40 -7.21 -13.02
CA GLY A 79 -4.60 -7.90 -13.44
C GLY A 79 -5.46 -8.38 -12.26
N MET A 80 -5.50 -7.58 -11.17
CA MET A 80 -6.31 -7.90 -9.99
C MET A 80 -7.80 -7.94 -10.34
N HIS A 81 -8.57 -8.68 -9.54
CA HIS A 81 -10.01 -8.78 -9.75
C HIS A 81 -10.66 -7.38 -9.74
N PRO A 82 -11.51 -7.02 -10.73
CA PRO A 82 -12.02 -5.65 -10.87
C PRO A 82 -12.79 -5.11 -9.66
N GLU A 83 -13.29 -5.98 -8.79
CA GLU A 83 -13.98 -5.59 -7.56
C GLU A 83 -13.05 -4.91 -6.54
N VAL A 84 -11.76 -5.27 -6.49
CA VAL A 84 -10.78 -4.64 -5.59
C VAL A 84 -10.58 -3.19 -6.00
N GLY A 85 -10.29 -2.93 -7.28
CA GLY A 85 -10.15 -1.57 -7.82
C GLY A 85 -11.44 -0.75 -7.71
N ARG A 86 -12.61 -1.40 -7.90
CA ARG A 86 -13.90 -0.74 -7.71
C ARG A 86 -14.13 -0.32 -6.26
N ALA A 87 -13.77 -1.16 -5.29
CA ALA A 87 -13.90 -0.83 -3.87
C ALA A 87 -13.01 0.36 -3.49
N LEU A 88 -11.74 0.35 -3.93
CA LEU A 88 -10.82 1.48 -3.74
C LEU A 88 -11.34 2.76 -4.41
N GLY A 89 -11.85 2.67 -5.64
CA GLY A 89 -12.39 3.82 -6.37
C GLY A 89 -13.67 4.38 -5.75
N GLN A 90 -14.45 3.54 -5.06
CA GLN A 90 -15.60 4.01 -4.26
C GLN A 90 -15.14 4.75 -3.00
N ALA A 91 -14.07 4.30 -2.34
CA ALA A 91 -13.48 5.02 -1.21
C ALA A 91 -12.96 6.39 -1.63
N ARG A 92 -12.27 6.48 -2.79
CA ARG A 92 -11.88 7.76 -3.39
C ARG A 92 -13.07 8.69 -3.59
N LYS A 93 -14.18 8.20 -4.14
CA LYS A 93 -15.40 9.00 -4.35
C LYS A 93 -15.98 9.53 -3.04
N ARG A 94 -16.00 8.71 -1.98
CA ARG A 94 -16.47 9.15 -0.65
C ARG A 94 -15.53 10.18 -0.04
N PHE A 95 -14.22 10.01 -0.20
CA PHE A 95 -13.22 10.99 0.19
C PHE A 95 -13.41 12.34 -0.51
N GLU A 96 -13.54 12.34 -1.84
CA GLU A 96 -13.75 13.57 -2.63
C GLU A 96 -15.11 14.24 -2.32
N LEU A 97 -16.13 13.45 -1.96
CA LEU A 97 -17.43 13.97 -1.51
C LEU A 97 -17.33 14.62 -0.13
N ALA A 98 -16.58 14.03 0.80
CA ALA A 98 -16.35 14.57 2.14
C ALA A 98 -15.46 15.83 2.11
N LEU A 99 -14.53 15.89 1.15
CA LEU A 99 -13.54 16.95 1.00
C LEU A 99 -13.65 17.59 -0.40
N PRO A 100 -14.77 18.26 -0.69
CA PRO A 100 -15.00 18.80 -2.01
C PRO A 100 -13.90 19.80 -2.36
N ASN A 101 -13.42 19.73 -3.60
CA ASN A 101 -12.39 20.63 -4.14
C ASN A 101 -10.99 20.50 -3.52
N ILE A 102 -10.69 19.47 -2.72
CA ILE A 102 -9.34 19.30 -2.15
C ILE A 102 -8.23 19.32 -3.22
N ALA A 103 -8.47 18.72 -4.39
CA ALA A 103 -7.55 18.78 -5.53
C ALA A 103 -7.34 20.21 -6.06
N ARG A 104 -8.38 21.06 -6.04
CA ARG A 104 -8.28 22.48 -6.45
C ARG A 104 -7.46 23.28 -5.46
N ILE A 105 -7.69 23.06 -4.16
CA ILE A 105 -6.91 23.70 -3.09
C ILE A 105 -5.44 23.30 -3.22
N ARG A 106 -5.12 22.00 -3.35
CA ARG A 106 -3.74 21.54 -3.56
C ARG A 106 -3.10 22.17 -4.80
N ASN A 107 -3.81 22.24 -5.92
CA ASN A 107 -3.25 22.84 -7.13
C ASN A 107 -2.92 24.32 -6.95
N GLY A 108 -3.76 25.07 -6.24
CA GLY A 108 -3.44 26.44 -5.88
C GLY A 108 -2.24 26.56 -4.93
N LEU A 109 -2.08 25.62 -4.00
CA LEU A 109 -0.95 25.60 -3.06
C LEU A 109 0.40 25.24 -3.72
N VAL A 110 0.39 24.23 -4.61
CA VAL A 110 1.60 23.67 -5.21
C VAL A 110 2.01 24.40 -6.49
N HIS A 111 1.04 24.81 -7.31
CA HIS A 111 1.27 25.48 -8.59
C HIS A 111 0.94 26.97 -8.51
N PHE A 112 1.22 27.60 -7.38
CA PHE A 112 0.81 28.98 -7.09
C PHE A 112 1.32 29.98 -8.15
N GLU A 113 2.47 29.72 -8.77
CA GLU A 113 3.09 30.55 -9.81
C GLU A 113 2.26 30.59 -11.10
N SER A 114 1.65 29.46 -11.45
CA SER A 114 0.78 29.33 -12.63
C SER A 114 -0.66 29.70 -12.28
N TRP A 115 -1.12 29.23 -11.12
CA TRP A 115 -2.47 29.42 -10.61
C TRP A 115 -2.82 30.89 -10.40
N SER A 116 -1.95 31.65 -9.73
CA SER A 116 -2.19 33.09 -9.47
C SER A 116 -2.25 33.95 -10.74
N ARG A 117 -1.69 33.46 -11.85
CA ARG A 117 -1.65 34.16 -13.14
C ARG A 117 -2.79 33.79 -14.08
N GLY A 118 -3.66 32.86 -13.66
CA GLY A 118 -4.68 32.31 -14.55
C GLY A 118 -4.07 31.47 -15.68
N LEU A 119 -2.93 30.83 -15.43
CA LEU A 119 -2.24 29.96 -16.39
C LEU A 119 -2.37 28.48 -15.96
N GLY A 120 -2.21 27.56 -16.92
CA GLY A 120 -2.26 26.12 -16.70
C GLY A 120 -3.65 25.51 -16.85
N TYR A 121 -3.90 24.36 -16.22
CA TYR A 121 -5.14 23.60 -16.38
C TYR A 121 -6.01 23.71 -15.11
N GLY A 122 -6.81 24.77 -15.02
CA GLY A 122 -7.72 24.98 -13.90
C GLY A 122 -8.84 26.00 -14.19
N PRO A 123 -9.85 26.11 -13.30
CA PRO A 123 -11.00 26.99 -13.51
C PRO A 123 -10.62 28.47 -13.69
N GLN A 124 -9.50 28.89 -13.11
CA GLN A 124 -8.92 30.21 -13.31
C GLN A 124 -8.43 30.43 -14.76
N SER A 125 -7.85 29.41 -15.42
CA SER A 125 -7.43 29.54 -16.83
C SER A 125 -8.65 29.62 -17.74
N GLN A 126 -9.68 28.82 -17.45
CA GLN A 126 -10.94 28.85 -18.19
C GLN A 126 -11.62 30.22 -18.13
N GLN A 127 -11.57 30.91 -16.98
CA GLN A 127 -12.08 32.28 -16.85
C GLN A 127 -11.27 33.28 -17.69
N VAL A 128 -9.94 33.20 -17.66
CA VAL A 128 -9.08 34.05 -18.50
C VAL A 128 -9.30 33.78 -19.99
N GLU A 129 -9.45 32.53 -20.40
CA GLU A 129 -9.77 32.11 -21.77
C GLU A 129 -11.17 32.59 -22.20
N ALA A 130 -12.12 32.65 -21.27
CA ALA A 130 -13.45 33.21 -21.49
C ALA A 130 -13.46 34.75 -21.58
N GLY A 131 -12.33 35.41 -21.34
CA GLY A 131 -12.15 36.86 -21.48
C GLY A 131 -12.16 37.65 -20.17
N ASP A 132 -12.21 36.98 -19.01
CA ASP A 132 -12.15 37.67 -17.72
C ASP A 132 -10.79 38.34 -17.52
N GLU A 133 -10.79 39.51 -16.87
CA GLU A 133 -9.54 40.21 -16.55
C GLU A 133 -8.70 39.39 -15.56
N ARG A 134 -7.42 39.17 -15.88
CA ARG A 134 -6.49 38.39 -15.03
C ARG A 134 -6.41 38.90 -13.59
N ARG A 135 -6.56 40.21 -13.38
CA ARG A 135 -6.59 40.81 -12.04
C ARG A 135 -7.79 40.34 -11.23
N ASP A 136 -8.96 40.25 -11.87
CA ASP A 136 -10.18 39.80 -11.21
C ASP A 136 -10.12 38.30 -10.90
N VAL A 137 -9.63 37.50 -11.85
CA VAL A 137 -9.36 36.07 -11.62
C VAL A 137 -8.38 35.89 -10.45
N ALA A 138 -7.25 36.61 -10.44
CA ALA A 138 -6.30 36.54 -9.35
C ALA A 138 -6.94 36.91 -8.00
N ARG A 139 -7.77 37.96 -7.95
CA ARG A 139 -8.50 38.38 -6.74
C ARG A 139 -9.45 37.31 -6.21
N VAL A 140 -10.04 36.48 -7.07
CA VAL A 140 -10.92 35.38 -6.66
C VAL A 140 -10.13 34.18 -6.13
N PHE A 141 -8.96 33.87 -6.70
CA PHE A 141 -8.25 32.60 -6.44
C PHE A 141 -6.97 32.69 -5.59
N TRP A 142 -6.51 33.88 -5.19
CA TRP A 142 -5.21 34.03 -4.51
C TRP A 142 -5.21 33.65 -3.02
N GLY A 143 -6.34 33.84 -2.31
CA GLY A 143 -6.38 33.81 -0.85
C GLY A 143 -6.43 32.39 -0.31
N PHE A 144 -5.58 32.08 0.67
CA PHE A 144 -5.68 30.87 1.50
C PHE A 144 -5.99 31.29 2.94
N ARG A 145 -6.96 30.63 3.57
CA ARG A 145 -7.32 30.91 4.97
C ARG A 145 -7.99 29.73 5.65
N TYR A 146 -7.56 29.42 6.86
CA TYR A 146 -8.34 28.68 7.84
C TYR A 146 -9.25 29.62 8.65
N ASP A 147 -10.53 29.28 8.78
CA ASP A 147 -11.52 29.96 9.60
C ASP A 147 -11.91 29.08 10.78
N VAL A 148 -11.56 29.56 11.98
CA VAL A 148 -11.86 28.89 13.26
C VAL A 148 -13.36 28.80 13.55
N THR A 149 -14.16 29.74 13.04
CA THR A 149 -15.60 29.81 13.33
C THR A 149 -16.35 28.69 12.63
N THR A 150 -15.93 28.37 11.40
CA THR A 150 -16.56 27.35 10.56
C THR A 150 -15.76 26.06 10.49
N ASP A 151 -14.61 25.99 11.19
CA ASP A 151 -13.65 24.90 11.15
C ASP A 151 -13.31 24.46 9.71
N ALA A 152 -12.96 25.45 8.87
CA ALA A 152 -12.80 25.21 7.44
C ALA A 152 -11.58 25.90 6.86
N VAL A 153 -10.93 25.21 5.93
CA VAL A 153 -9.88 25.76 5.09
C VAL A 153 -10.49 26.22 3.78
N SER A 154 -10.11 27.41 3.35
CA SER A 154 -10.52 28.00 2.09
C SER A 154 -9.31 28.34 1.23
N MET A 155 -9.45 28.12 -0.08
CA MET A 155 -8.57 28.70 -1.09
C MET A 155 -9.40 29.28 -2.23
N GLY A 156 -9.45 30.61 -2.30
CA GLY A 156 -10.38 31.31 -3.18
C GLY A 156 -11.83 30.87 -2.94
N PRO A 157 -12.56 30.39 -3.97
CA PRO A 157 -13.94 29.91 -3.81
C PRO A 157 -14.05 28.47 -3.28
N TYR A 158 -12.92 27.78 -3.07
CA TYR A 158 -12.92 26.38 -2.64
C TYR A 158 -12.81 26.28 -1.13
N GLN A 159 -13.53 25.33 -0.55
CA GLN A 159 -13.56 25.11 0.90
C GLN A 159 -13.58 23.63 1.23
N VAL A 160 -12.85 23.25 2.28
CA VAL A 160 -12.89 21.92 2.90
C VAL A 160 -13.03 22.08 4.42
N ASN A 161 -13.78 21.16 5.05
CA ASN A 161 -13.97 21.15 6.50
C ASN A 161 -12.84 20.33 7.17
N VAL A 162 -12.28 20.86 8.26
CA VAL A 162 -11.15 20.23 8.96
C VAL A 162 -11.63 19.02 9.77
N THR A 163 -12.76 19.11 10.47
CA THR A 163 -13.35 17.98 11.20
C THR A 163 -13.59 16.77 10.30
N ALA A 164 -14.09 16.97 9.08
CA ALA A 164 -14.33 15.88 8.12
C ALA A 164 -13.05 15.24 7.57
N ALA A 165 -11.90 15.91 7.66
CA ALA A 165 -10.65 15.47 7.06
C ALA A 165 -10.09 14.20 7.70
N GLY A 166 -10.16 14.08 9.03
CA GLY A 166 -9.62 12.93 9.76
C GLY A 166 -10.32 11.63 9.39
N GLU A 167 -11.65 11.62 9.43
CA GLU A 167 -12.46 10.43 9.11
C GLU A 167 -12.29 10.02 7.64
N ALA A 168 -12.37 10.99 6.71
CA ALA A 168 -12.18 10.73 5.29
C ALA A 168 -10.79 10.16 4.99
N ALA A 169 -9.73 10.75 5.59
CA ALA A 169 -8.36 10.29 5.42
C ALA A 169 -8.16 8.85 5.94
N ALA A 170 -8.69 8.55 7.13
CA ALA A 170 -8.60 7.21 7.71
C ALA A 170 -9.30 6.16 6.84
N GLU A 171 -10.48 6.47 6.30
CA GLU A 171 -11.22 5.58 5.42
C GLU A 171 -10.46 5.30 4.11
N LEU A 172 -9.90 6.34 3.49
CA LEU A 172 -9.15 6.20 2.24
C LEU A 172 -7.84 5.43 2.47
N ALA A 173 -7.08 5.76 3.51
CA ALA A 173 -5.84 5.06 3.86
C ALA A 173 -6.08 3.57 4.15
N ASN A 174 -7.16 3.25 4.88
CA ASN A 174 -7.54 1.86 5.12
C ASN A 174 -7.91 1.15 3.80
N SER A 175 -8.58 1.83 2.88
CA SER A 175 -8.95 1.24 1.59
C SER A 175 -7.72 0.95 0.72
N ILE A 176 -6.71 1.85 0.74
CA ILE A 176 -5.41 1.62 0.08
C ILE A 176 -4.72 0.40 0.70
N TYR A 177 -4.67 0.32 2.03
CA TYR A 177 -4.11 -0.83 2.74
C TYR A 177 -4.79 -2.16 2.36
N MET A 178 -6.12 -2.18 2.31
CA MET A 178 -6.88 -3.39 1.95
C MET A 178 -6.68 -3.80 0.49
N ALA A 179 -6.52 -2.84 -0.42
CA ALA A 179 -6.19 -3.11 -1.82
C ALA A 179 -4.80 -3.76 -1.96
N ALA A 180 -3.79 -3.19 -1.30
CA ALA A 180 -2.44 -3.74 -1.32
C ALA A 180 -2.38 -5.13 -0.69
N ARG A 181 -3.11 -5.35 0.40
CA ARG A 181 -3.24 -6.67 1.02
C ARG A 181 -3.86 -7.69 0.06
N ALA A 182 -4.80 -7.28 -0.79
CA ALA A 182 -5.40 -8.17 -1.77
C ALA A 182 -4.38 -8.59 -2.84
N ILE A 183 -3.48 -7.69 -3.26
CA ILE A 183 -2.35 -8.00 -4.13
C ILE A 183 -1.49 -9.09 -3.49
N ASP A 184 -1.01 -8.86 -2.26
CA ASP A 184 -0.14 -9.82 -1.59
C ASP A 184 -0.84 -11.17 -1.37
N THR A 185 -2.14 -11.16 -1.06
CA THR A 185 -2.92 -12.40 -0.94
C THR A 185 -2.93 -13.19 -2.24
N LYS A 186 -3.07 -12.51 -3.39
CA LYS A 186 -2.99 -13.14 -4.71
C LYS A 186 -1.58 -13.66 -4.98
N ASP A 187 -0.56 -12.84 -4.79
CA ASP A 187 0.84 -13.21 -5.08
C ASP A 187 1.27 -14.41 -4.24
N THR A 188 0.88 -14.45 -2.97
CA THR A 188 1.12 -15.58 -2.08
C THR A 188 0.37 -16.83 -2.50
N ALA A 189 -0.87 -16.71 -2.98
CA ALA A 189 -1.62 -17.84 -3.52
C ALA A 189 -0.98 -18.39 -4.80
N ASP A 190 -0.60 -17.52 -5.73
CA ASP A 190 0.09 -17.89 -6.98
C ASP A 190 1.43 -18.58 -6.67
N HIS A 191 2.19 -18.04 -5.69
CA HIS A 191 3.45 -18.61 -5.23
C HIS A 191 3.27 -19.99 -4.60
N ARG A 192 2.22 -20.17 -3.78
CA ARG A 192 1.85 -21.48 -3.21
C ARG A 192 1.53 -22.48 -4.32
N ASP A 193 0.73 -22.08 -5.30
CA ASP A 193 0.29 -22.95 -6.39
C ASP A 193 1.45 -23.34 -7.30
N ALA A 194 2.36 -22.41 -7.59
CA ALA A 194 3.59 -22.69 -8.33
C ALA A 194 4.50 -23.70 -7.59
N ALA A 195 4.69 -23.53 -6.28
CA ALA A 195 5.47 -24.47 -5.47
C ALA A 195 4.81 -25.87 -5.41
N ALA A 196 3.49 -25.93 -5.23
CA ALA A 196 2.75 -27.19 -5.24
C ALA A 196 2.80 -27.90 -6.59
N GLN A 197 2.76 -27.14 -7.71
CA GLN A 197 2.90 -27.70 -9.05
C GLN A 197 4.29 -28.32 -9.26
N VAL A 198 5.37 -27.64 -8.86
CA VAL A 198 6.74 -28.18 -8.96
C VAL A 198 6.90 -29.48 -8.19
N LEU A 199 6.34 -29.55 -6.98
CA LEU A 199 6.38 -30.78 -6.20
C LEU A 199 5.55 -31.89 -6.87
N THR A 200 4.39 -31.56 -7.44
CA THR A 200 3.55 -32.51 -8.18
C THR A 200 4.29 -33.06 -9.41
N ASP A 201 4.96 -32.20 -10.19
CA ASP A 201 5.75 -32.59 -11.36
C ASP A 201 6.95 -33.48 -10.97
N ALA A 202 7.48 -33.27 -9.76
CA ALA A 202 8.49 -34.12 -9.17
C ALA A 202 7.91 -35.38 -8.50
N GLU A 203 6.63 -35.70 -8.69
CA GLU A 203 5.87 -36.81 -8.08
C GLU A 203 5.93 -36.84 -6.54
N VAL A 204 6.01 -35.67 -5.92
CA VAL A 204 5.86 -35.50 -4.47
C VAL A 204 4.40 -35.14 -4.19
N SER A 205 3.68 -36.02 -3.48
CA SER A 205 2.27 -35.80 -3.18
C SER A 205 2.07 -34.64 -2.21
N CYS A 206 1.36 -33.60 -2.67
CA CYS A 206 1.11 -32.33 -1.96
C CYS A 206 -0.36 -32.13 -1.58
N THR A 207 -1.12 -33.22 -1.48
CA THR A 207 -2.53 -33.15 -1.08
C THR A 207 -2.65 -32.74 0.40
N PRO A 208 -3.80 -32.21 0.87
CA PRO A 208 -3.97 -31.87 2.28
C PRO A 208 -3.70 -33.02 3.26
N ALA A 209 -3.93 -34.27 2.83
CA ALA A 209 -3.62 -35.49 3.60
C ALA A 209 -2.31 -36.17 3.16
N GLY A 210 -1.55 -35.52 2.28
CA GLY A 210 -0.31 -36.03 1.72
C GLY A 210 0.89 -35.88 2.67
N PRO A 211 2.03 -36.47 2.30
CA PRO A 211 3.26 -36.41 3.08
C PRO A 211 3.89 -35.02 3.11
N VAL A 212 3.64 -34.19 2.11
CA VAL A 212 4.14 -32.82 2.03
C VAL A 212 2.97 -31.85 1.98
N GLN A 213 3.07 -30.76 2.72
CA GLN A 213 2.07 -29.69 2.72
C GLN A 213 2.73 -28.37 2.35
N VAL A 214 2.14 -27.69 1.36
CA VAL A 214 2.46 -26.30 1.01
C VAL A 214 1.29 -25.44 1.48
N SER A 215 1.54 -24.54 2.42
CA SER A 215 0.50 -23.76 3.09
C SER A 215 0.84 -22.27 3.09
N VAL A 216 -0.19 -21.44 3.19
CA VAL A 216 -0.03 -20.00 3.39
C VAL A 216 -0.11 -19.73 4.90
N GLY A 217 0.92 -19.09 5.44
CA GLY A 217 0.97 -18.66 6.82
C GLY A 217 0.13 -17.40 7.05
N PHE A 218 -0.19 -17.12 8.32
CA PHE A 218 -0.88 -15.88 8.70
C PHE A 218 -0.04 -14.62 8.42
N ASP A 219 1.27 -14.79 8.24
CA ASP A 219 2.22 -13.75 7.83
C ASP A 219 2.23 -13.48 6.33
N GLY A 220 1.32 -14.12 5.56
CA GLY A 220 1.26 -13.98 4.11
C GLY A 220 2.39 -14.68 3.37
N ARG A 221 3.14 -15.58 4.02
CA ARG A 221 4.26 -16.31 3.41
C ARG A 221 3.89 -17.76 3.11
N VAL A 222 4.62 -18.38 2.19
CA VAL A 222 4.42 -19.78 1.81
C VAL A 222 5.36 -20.68 2.61
N TRP A 223 4.78 -21.73 3.20
CA TRP A 223 5.46 -22.66 4.10
C TRP A 223 5.36 -24.09 3.59
N LEU A 224 6.49 -24.80 3.65
CA LEU A 224 6.65 -26.22 3.39
C LEU A 224 6.73 -26.99 4.70
N SER A 225 5.94 -28.04 4.87
CA SER A 225 6.01 -28.93 6.03
C SER A 225 5.72 -30.38 5.65
N LEU A 226 6.06 -31.33 6.53
CA LEU A 226 5.68 -32.73 6.38
C LEU A 226 4.51 -33.09 7.29
N GLY A 227 3.56 -33.86 6.74
CA GLY A 227 2.45 -34.41 7.52
C GLY A 227 2.93 -35.45 8.52
N SER A 228 2.61 -35.28 9.82
CA SER A 228 3.07 -36.18 10.89
C SER A 228 2.60 -37.63 10.75
N ALA A 229 1.51 -37.86 10.01
CA ALA A 229 0.89 -39.17 9.84
C ALA A 229 1.33 -39.92 8.57
N ALA A 230 2.04 -39.27 7.65
CA ALA A 230 2.13 -39.71 6.26
C ALA A 230 3.44 -40.43 5.89
N ALA A 231 4.41 -40.49 6.81
CA ALA A 231 5.63 -41.29 6.64
C ALA A 231 5.98 -41.95 7.97
N ALA A 232 5.55 -43.21 8.10
CA ALA A 232 5.69 -43.98 9.33
C ALA A 232 7.17 -44.30 9.67
N GLU A 233 8.07 -44.23 8.68
CA GLU A 233 9.49 -44.50 8.85
C GLU A 233 10.36 -43.24 8.62
N GLU A 234 11.38 -43.05 9.47
CA GLU A 234 12.33 -41.92 9.40
C GLU A 234 13.07 -41.85 8.05
N ALA A 235 13.42 -43.01 7.47
CA ALA A 235 14.10 -43.09 6.18
C ALA A 235 13.20 -42.61 5.01
N GLU A 236 11.90 -42.87 5.11
CA GLU A 236 10.91 -42.38 4.14
C GLU A 236 10.74 -40.87 4.27
N ARG A 237 10.64 -40.34 5.50
CA ARG A 237 10.62 -38.88 5.76
C ARG A 237 11.82 -38.17 5.16
N HIS A 238 13.03 -38.69 5.36
CA HIS A 238 14.24 -38.11 4.77
C HIS A 238 14.25 -38.17 3.25
N THR A 239 13.77 -39.27 2.66
CA THR A 239 13.71 -39.41 1.20
C THR A 239 12.74 -38.40 0.59
N VAL A 240 11.53 -38.28 1.17
CA VAL A 240 10.51 -37.33 0.73
C VAL A 240 10.99 -35.89 0.91
N ALA A 241 11.56 -35.56 2.07
CA ALA A 241 12.11 -34.23 2.33
C ALA A 241 13.19 -33.85 1.30
N ARG A 242 14.15 -34.75 1.04
CA ARG A 242 15.23 -34.49 0.07
C ARG A 242 14.69 -34.29 -1.34
N ARG A 243 13.70 -35.10 -1.74
CA ARG A 243 13.05 -34.97 -3.05
C ARG A 243 12.32 -33.64 -3.18
N ALA A 244 11.56 -33.23 -2.16
CA ALA A 244 10.84 -31.96 -2.13
C ALA A 244 11.79 -30.76 -2.21
N ILE A 245 12.83 -30.73 -1.38
CA ILE A 245 13.85 -29.66 -1.37
C ILE A 245 14.58 -29.61 -2.70
N SER A 246 15.01 -30.75 -3.25
CA SER A 246 15.69 -30.79 -4.55
C SER A 246 14.80 -30.32 -5.70
N ALA A 247 13.50 -30.64 -5.69
CA ALA A 247 12.57 -30.20 -6.71
C ALA A 247 12.38 -28.68 -6.70
N LEU A 248 12.10 -28.12 -5.51
CA LEU A 248 11.90 -26.68 -5.33
C LEU A 248 13.16 -25.87 -5.64
N THR A 249 14.31 -26.27 -5.10
CA THR A 249 15.59 -25.61 -5.42
C THR A 249 15.96 -25.75 -6.89
N GLY A 250 15.71 -26.91 -7.50
CA GLY A 250 15.92 -27.14 -8.94
C GLY A 250 15.04 -26.26 -9.84
N ALA A 251 13.83 -25.92 -9.37
CA ALA A 251 12.95 -24.95 -10.02
C ALA A 251 13.31 -23.47 -9.71
N GLY A 252 14.31 -23.24 -8.86
CA GLY A 252 14.83 -21.92 -8.52
C GLY A 252 14.16 -21.24 -7.32
N PHE A 253 13.34 -21.95 -6.55
CA PHE A 253 12.80 -21.44 -5.29
C PHE A 253 13.91 -21.32 -4.24
N GLY A 254 13.92 -20.22 -3.50
CA GLY A 254 14.71 -20.11 -2.27
C GLY A 254 13.99 -20.85 -1.13
N ILE A 255 14.75 -21.43 -0.21
CA ILE A 255 14.17 -22.11 0.95
C ILE A 255 14.95 -21.68 2.19
N THR A 256 14.24 -21.18 3.21
CA THR A 256 14.84 -20.69 4.45
C THR A 256 14.16 -21.33 5.66
N SER A 257 14.88 -21.43 6.77
CA SER A 257 14.37 -21.93 8.05
C SER A 257 14.23 -20.79 9.05
N LEU A 258 13.20 -20.85 9.89
CA LEU A 258 13.03 -19.92 11.03
C LEU A 258 13.92 -20.30 12.23
N GLY A 259 14.44 -21.53 12.27
CA GLY A 259 15.20 -22.03 13.40
C GLY A 259 16.62 -21.47 13.47
N HIS A 260 17.03 -21.00 14.66
CA HIS A 260 18.42 -20.58 14.96
C HIS A 260 19.44 -21.74 14.94
N LEU A 261 18.99 -22.99 14.76
CA LEU A 261 19.86 -24.16 14.74
C LEU A 261 20.26 -24.47 13.29
N GLN A 262 21.50 -24.13 12.97
CA GLN A 262 22.25 -24.41 11.74
C GLN A 262 22.41 -25.92 11.47
N ALA A 263 21.33 -26.66 11.22
CA ALA A 263 21.51 -27.81 10.34
C ALA A 263 21.61 -27.26 8.92
N ASP A 264 22.80 -27.24 8.31
CA ASP A 264 22.97 -26.76 6.93
C ASP A 264 22.12 -27.56 5.92
N ASP A 265 21.61 -28.72 6.31
CA ASP A 265 20.76 -29.57 5.50
C ASP A 265 19.25 -29.31 5.78
N LEU A 266 18.64 -28.53 4.89
CA LEU A 266 17.20 -28.25 4.89
C LEU A 266 16.34 -29.52 4.82
N ALA A 267 16.81 -30.59 4.18
CA ALA A 267 16.05 -31.84 4.11
C ALA A 267 16.02 -32.56 5.47
N LEU A 268 17.09 -32.46 6.27
CA LEU A 268 17.09 -32.98 7.64
C LEU A 268 16.11 -32.19 8.52
N GLN A 269 16.11 -30.87 8.40
CA GLN A 269 15.20 -29.99 9.15
C GLN A 269 13.73 -30.30 8.85
N LEU A 270 13.39 -30.41 7.56
CA LEU A 270 12.04 -30.76 7.11
C LEU A 270 11.63 -32.16 7.59
N ALA A 271 12.53 -33.15 7.49
CA ALA A 271 12.28 -34.52 7.99
C ALA A 271 12.07 -34.59 9.50
N ALA A 272 12.73 -33.69 10.26
CA ALA A 272 12.56 -33.51 11.69
C ALA A 272 11.26 -32.77 12.08
N GLY A 273 10.43 -32.40 11.09
CA GLY A 273 9.14 -31.75 11.29
C GLY A 273 9.21 -30.23 11.39
N GLN A 274 10.33 -29.60 11.05
CA GLN A 274 10.40 -28.14 10.97
C GLN A 274 9.72 -27.65 9.70
N ALA A 275 8.89 -26.61 9.83
CA ALA A 275 8.34 -25.90 8.70
C ALA A 275 9.42 -24.99 8.09
N LEU A 276 9.54 -25.00 6.77
CA LEU A 276 10.48 -24.20 6.01
C LEU A 276 9.73 -23.16 5.19
N ARG A 277 10.27 -21.95 5.10
CA ARG A 277 9.72 -20.89 4.26
C ARG A 277 10.18 -21.11 2.83
N ILE A 278 9.24 -21.01 1.89
CA ILE A 278 9.51 -21.00 0.46
C ILE A 278 9.58 -19.54 0.01
N GLU A 279 10.75 -19.10 -0.44
CA GLU A 279 10.93 -17.78 -1.04
C GLU A 279 10.57 -17.81 -2.53
N PRO A 280 10.03 -16.71 -3.08
CA PRO A 280 9.82 -16.56 -4.51
C PRO A 280 11.05 -16.95 -5.31
N ARG A 281 10.83 -17.53 -6.49
CA ARG A 281 11.92 -17.78 -7.44
C ARG A 281 12.63 -16.45 -7.67
N ALA A 282 13.94 -16.41 -7.39
CA ALA A 282 14.71 -15.22 -7.73
C ALA A 282 14.47 -14.95 -9.22
N ALA A 283 13.92 -13.78 -9.55
CA ALA A 283 13.84 -13.36 -10.93
C ALA A 283 15.25 -13.53 -11.47
N LEU A 284 15.42 -14.43 -12.45
CA LEU A 284 16.67 -14.52 -13.21
C LEU A 284 16.90 -13.09 -13.68
N GLN A 285 17.85 -12.40 -13.05
CA GLN A 285 18.14 -11.02 -13.40
C GLN A 285 18.47 -11.04 -14.89
N ALA A 286 17.55 -10.51 -15.70
CA ALA A 286 17.87 -10.21 -17.07
C ALA A 286 19.11 -9.32 -17.00
N PRO A 287 20.19 -9.64 -17.74
CA PRO A 287 21.38 -8.81 -17.73
C PRO A 287 20.94 -7.38 -18.00
N ALA A 288 21.35 -6.46 -17.12
CA ALA A 288 21.00 -5.05 -17.24
C ALA A 288 21.23 -4.61 -18.70
N PRO A 289 20.29 -3.89 -19.34
CA PRO A 289 20.57 -3.32 -20.64
C PRO A 289 21.82 -2.46 -20.47
N GLY A 290 22.87 -2.82 -21.20
CA GLY A 290 24.13 -2.09 -21.18
C GLY A 290 23.87 -0.61 -21.45
N PRO A 291 24.74 0.28 -20.95
CA PRO A 291 24.58 1.70 -21.21
C PRO A 291 24.50 1.90 -22.74
N HIS A 292 23.37 2.45 -23.19
CA HIS A 292 23.26 2.96 -24.54
C HIS A 292 24.15 4.21 -24.60
N ASP A 293 25.26 4.11 -25.35
CA ASP A 293 26.07 5.24 -25.82
C ASP A 293 25.23 6.19 -26.71
#